data_AF-A0A7S2BCW3-F1
#
_entry.id   AF-A0A7S2BCW3-F1
#
_cell.length_a   1.000
_cell.length_b   1.000
_cell.length_c   1.000
_cell.angle_alpha   90.00
_cell.angle_beta   90.00
_cell.angle_gamma   90.00
#
_symmetry.space_group_name_H-M   'P 1'
#
loop_
_entity.id
_entity.type
_entity.pdbx_description
1 polymer ?
#
loop_
_entity_poly.entity_id
_entity_poly.type
_entity_poly.pdbx_seq_one_letter_code
_entity_poly.pdbx_strand_id
1 'polypeptide(L)'
;SEPVAPPAVPTPTPDAAAVRAELCGDAWVLETGGMQVRISSKTGCLCSLAVGGHELMASPLEPNFWRPTTDNDYGANLQRDLACWRDAGSAARLLHEPKLTHGPGS
;
A
#
# COMPACT_ATOMS: atom_id res chain seq x y z
N SER A 1 44.36 -4.20 -1.13
CA SER A 1 43.09 -3.96 -1.85
C SER A 1 42.47 -2.69 -1.32
N GLU A 2 42.29 -1.70 -2.18
CA GLU A 2 41.63 -0.44 -1.82
C GLU A 2 40.11 -0.65 -1.86
N PRO A 3 39.31 -0.04 -0.95
CA PRO A 3 37.86 -0.23 -0.98
C PRO A 3 37.24 0.55 -2.14
N VAL A 4 36.47 -0.15 -2.98
CA VAL A 4 35.67 0.48 -4.04
C VAL A 4 34.49 1.22 -3.40
N ALA A 5 34.33 2.50 -3.71
CA ALA A 5 33.17 3.26 -3.25
C ALA A 5 31.88 2.70 -3.89
N PRO A 6 30.78 2.56 -3.13
CA PRO A 6 29.52 2.11 -3.70
C PRO A 6 29.01 3.11 -4.76
N PRO A 7 28.31 2.65 -5.81
CA PRO A 7 27.74 3.54 -6.80
C PRO A 7 26.76 4.51 -6.14
N ALA A 8 26.83 5.78 -6.53
CA ALA A 8 25.91 6.80 -6.06
C ALA A 8 24.47 6.43 -6.44
N VAL A 9 23.58 6.38 -5.46
CA VAL A 9 22.15 6.23 -5.71
C VAL A 9 21.66 7.54 -6.36
N PRO A 10 21.06 7.51 -7.56
CA PRO A 10 20.47 8.72 -8.13
C PRO A 10 19.34 9.20 -7.20
N THR A 11 19.50 10.40 -6.66
CA THR A 11 18.44 11.07 -5.91
C THR A 11 17.36 11.48 -6.91
N PRO A 12 16.11 10.99 -6.82
CA PRO A 12 15.05 11.53 -7.64
C PRO A 12 14.85 13.00 -7.25
N THR A 13 15.10 13.91 -8.19
CA THR A 13 14.67 15.30 -8.07
C THR A 13 13.14 15.29 -8.06
N PRO A 14 12.47 15.77 -7.01
CA PRO A 14 11.02 15.87 -7.05
C PRO A 14 10.68 17.00 -8.02
N ASP A 15 10.26 16.66 -9.24
CA ASP A 15 9.34 17.52 -9.96
C ASP A 15 8.04 17.47 -9.15
N ALA A 16 7.82 18.47 -8.31
CA ALA A 16 6.64 18.57 -7.46
C ALA A 16 5.45 18.96 -8.32
N ALA A 17 5.04 18.07 -9.23
CA ALA A 17 3.78 18.17 -9.91
C ALA A 17 2.68 18.22 -8.84
N ALA A 18 1.92 19.32 -8.83
CA ALA A 18 0.88 19.56 -7.84
C ALA A 18 -0.08 18.37 -7.79
N VAL A 19 -0.25 17.80 -6.59
CA VAL A 19 -1.19 16.71 -6.36
C VAL A 19 -2.58 17.30 -6.24
N ARG A 20 -3.50 16.88 -7.12
CA ARG A 20 -4.94 17.10 -6.90
C ARG A 20 -5.48 15.95 -6.08
N ALA A 21 -6.36 16.25 -5.14
CA ALA A 21 -7.02 15.23 -4.33
C ALA A 21 -8.49 15.60 -4.11
N GLU A 22 -9.37 14.65 -4.35
CA GLU A 22 -10.82 14.82 -4.19
C GLU A 22 -11.47 13.55 -3.65
N LEU A 23 -12.54 13.70 -2.88
CA LEU A 23 -13.37 12.57 -2.47
C LEU A 23 -14.44 12.35 -3.54
N CYS A 24 -14.37 11.23 -4.26
CA CYS A 24 -15.31 10.85 -5.30
C CYS A 24 -16.03 9.55 -4.91
N GLY A 25 -17.30 9.68 -4.49
CA GLY A 25 -18.07 8.55 -3.98
C GLY A 25 -17.40 7.92 -2.75
N ASP A 26 -17.02 6.64 -2.86
CA ASP A 26 -16.42 5.85 -1.78
C ASP A 26 -14.89 5.79 -1.82
N ALA A 27 -14.23 6.75 -2.49
CA ALA A 27 -12.78 6.79 -2.57
C ALA A 27 -12.20 8.20 -2.63
N TRP A 28 -11.08 8.41 -1.95
CA TRP A 28 -10.19 9.52 -2.22
C TRP A 28 -9.44 9.23 -3.52
N VAL A 29 -9.50 10.15 -4.47
CA VAL A 29 -8.80 10.10 -5.75
C VAL A 29 -7.67 11.12 -5.70
N LEU A 30 -6.43 10.67 -5.89
CA LEU A 30 -5.25 11.52 -5.96
C LEU A 30 -4.65 11.44 -7.36
N GLU A 31 -4.32 12.59 -7.94
CA GLU A 31 -3.78 12.70 -9.29
C GLU A 31 -2.54 13.59 -9.33
N THR A 32 -1.48 13.11 -9.98
CA THR A 32 -0.27 13.88 -10.26
C THR A 32 0.52 13.25 -11.40
N GLY A 33 1.10 14.05 -12.29
CA GLY A 33 2.06 13.55 -13.29
C GLY A 33 1.60 12.37 -14.15
N GLY A 34 0.29 12.24 -14.43
CA GLY A 34 -0.28 11.10 -15.18
C GLY A 34 -0.50 9.83 -14.36
N MET A 35 -0.25 9.87 -13.06
CA MET A 35 -0.61 8.84 -12.08
C MET A 35 -1.95 9.19 -11.42
N GLN A 36 -2.80 8.18 -11.23
CA GLN A 36 -4.03 8.25 -10.44
C GLN A 36 -3.99 7.16 -9.38
N VAL A 37 -4.28 7.54 -8.14
CA VAL A 37 -4.33 6.66 -6.97
C VAL A 37 -5.72 6.74 -6.36
N ARG A 38 -6.31 5.60 -5.99
CA ARG A 38 -7.58 5.59 -5.25
C ARG A 38 -7.44 4.88 -3.91
N ILE A 39 -7.86 5.54 -2.84
CA ILE A 39 -7.94 4.98 -1.49
C ILE A 39 -9.41 4.86 -1.11
N SER A 40 -9.88 3.66 -0.81
CA SER A 40 -11.27 3.47 -0.39
C SER A 40 -11.54 4.19 0.94
N SER A 41 -12.58 5.01 1.00
CA SER A 41 -13.04 5.63 2.25
C SER A 41 -13.73 4.63 3.18
N LYS A 42 -14.14 3.46 2.66
CA LYS A 42 -14.80 2.39 3.41
C LYS A 42 -13.82 1.41 4.05
N THR A 43 -12.76 1.03 3.34
CA THR A 43 -11.80 0.01 3.80
C THR A 43 -10.44 0.59 4.17
N GLY A 44 -10.13 1.82 3.74
CA GLY A 44 -8.80 2.43 3.88
C GLY A 44 -7.73 1.84 2.97
N CYS A 45 -8.07 0.85 2.14
CA CYS A 45 -7.11 0.20 1.25
C CYS A 45 -6.87 1.04 -0.01
N LEU A 46 -5.63 1.03 -0.49
CA LEU A 46 -5.30 1.41 -1.86
C LEU A 46 -6.01 0.42 -2.80
N CYS A 47 -6.98 0.90 -3.57
CA CYS A 47 -7.84 0.05 -4.40
C CYS A 47 -7.62 0.20 -5.91
N SER A 48 -6.81 1.17 -6.33
CA SER A 48 -6.41 1.38 -7.73
C SER A 48 -5.13 2.21 -7.79
N LEU A 49 -4.25 1.85 -8.72
CA LEU A 49 -3.04 2.59 -9.08
C LEU A 49 -2.91 2.56 -10.60
N ALA A 50 -3.27 3.66 -11.24
CA ALA A 50 -3.15 3.80 -12.68
C ALA A 50 -2.02 4.76 -13.06
N VAL A 51 -1.23 4.42 -14.07
CA VAL A 51 -0.18 5.28 -14.62
C VAL A 51 -0.36 5.37 -16.13
N GLY A 52 -0.43 6.59 -16.66
CA GLY A 52 -0.68 6.80 -18.09
C GLY A 52 -2.03 6.23 -18.55
N GLY A 53 -3.01 6.15 -17.65
CA GLY A 53 -4.33 5.56 -17.92
C GLY A 53 -4.38 4.02 -17.85
N HIS A 54 -3.28 3.34 -17.53
CA HIS A 54 -3.24 1.89 -17.38
C HIS A 54 -3.28 1.49 -15.91
N GLU A 55 -4.29 0.70 -15.52
CA GLU A 55 -4.39 0.10 -14.18
C GLU A 55 -3.27 -0.93 -13.94
N LEU A 56 -2.60 -0.82 -12.80
CA LEU A 56 -1.50 -1.70 -12.41
C LEU A 56 -1.91 -2.72 -11.35
N MET A 57 -3.04 -2.51 -10.68
CA MET A 57 -3.53 -3.36 -9.60
C MET A 57 -4.74 -4.18 -10.05
N ALA A 58 -4.68 -5.50 -9.85
CA ALA A 58 -5.81 -6.39 -10.10
C ALA A 58 -6.81 -6.45 -8.93
N SER A 59 -6.37 -6.08 -7.73
CA SER A 59 -7.15 -6.09 -6.50
C SER A 59 -6.61 -5.04 -5.53
N PRO A 60 -7.38 -4.65 -4.49
CA PRO A 60 -6.88 -3.78 -3.44
C PRO A 60 -5.61 -4.32 -2.76
N LEU A 61 -4.78 -3.40 -2.29
CA LEU A 61 -3.62 -3.71 -1.45
C LEU A 61 -4.09 -3.94 -0.02
N GLU A 62 -4.13 -5.19 0.40
CA GLU A 62 -4.60 -5.61 1.72
C GLU A 62 -3.42 -6.02 2.62
N PRO A 63 -3.52 -5.83 3.94
CA PRO A 63 -2.55 -6.38 4.88
C PRO A 63 -2.58 -7.92 4.85
N ASN A 64 -1.41 -8.56 4.83
CA ASN A 64 -1.30 -10.02 4.95
C ASN A 64 -0.32 -10.37 6.07
N PHE A 65 -0.80 -11.14 7.06
CA PHE A 65 -0.03 -11.56 8.24
C PHE A 65 0.24 -13.07 8.24
N TRP A 66 -0.02 -13.74 7.12
CA TRP A 66 0.08 -15.18 7.00
C TRP A 66 1.02 -15.58 5.87
N ARG A 67 1.62 -16.75 6.06
CA ARG A 67 2.42 -17.42 5.03
C ARG A 67 1.94 -18.85 4.86
N PRO A 68 2.18 -19.48 3.70
CA PRO A 68 2.01 -20.91 3.55
C PRO A 68 2.74 -21.69 4.66
N THR A 69 2.06 -22.71 5.18
CA THR A 69 2.58 -23.59 6.23
C THR A 69 3.57 -24.59 5.65
N THR A 70 4.64 -24.86 6.40
CA THR A 70 5.67 -25.87 6.12
C THR A 70 5.48 -27.10 7.03
N ASP A 71 6.18 -28.20 6.74
CA ASP A 71 6.12 -29.42 7.57
C ASP A 71 6.53 -29.17 9.03
N ASN A 72 7.51 -28.29 9.26
CA ASN A 72 7.92 -27.89 10.60
C ASN A 72 6.81 -27.14 11.35
N ASP A 73 6.01 -26.33 10.65
CA ASP A 73 4.87 -25.63 11.24
C ASP A 73 3.77 -26.60 11.65
N TYR A 74 3.55 -27.66 10.85
CA TYR A 74 2.64 -28.75 11.20
C TYR A 74 3.12 -29.52 12.43
N GLY A 75 4.41 -29.87 12.47
CA GLY A 75 5.01 -30.55 13.62
C GLY A 75 4.91 -29.73 14.92
N ALA A 76 4.94 -28.40 14.82
CA ALA A 76 4.76 -27.47 15.93
C ALA A 76 3.30 -26.98 16.11
N ASN A 77 2.34 -27.50 15.34
CA ASN A 77 0.91 -27.17 15.40
C ASN A 77 0.54 -25.69 15.17
N LEU A 78 1.43 -24.91 14.55
CA LEU A 78 1.27 -23.45 14.38
C LEU A 78 0.10 -23.08 13.47
N GLN A 79 -0.26 -23.94 12.52
CA GLN A 79 -1.42 -23.76 11.65
C GLN A 79 -2.75 -23.68 12.43
N ARG A 80 -2.78 -24.21 13.66
CA ARG A 80 -3.94 -24.14 14.57
C ARG A 80 -3.75 -23.03 15.59
N ASP A 81 -2.59 -23.01 16.25
CA ASP A 81 -2.35 -22.10 17.38
C ASP A 81 -2.26 -20.62 16.94
N LEU A 82 -1.81 -20.38 15.71
CA LEU A 82 -1.70 -19.05 15.10
C LEU A 82 -2.77 -18.79 14.04
N ALA A 83 -3.82 -19.61 13.97
CA ALA A 83 -4.82 -19.56 12.91
C ALA A 83 -5.50 -18.19 12.75
N CYS A 84 -5.62 -17.41 13.83
CA CYS A 84 -6.21 -16.07 13.79
C CYS A 84 -5.44 -15.10 12.86
N TRP A 85 -4.13 -15.28 12.69
CA TRP A 85 -3.31 -14.43 11.82
C TRP A 85 -3.56 -14.65 10.33
N ARG A 86 -4.13 -15.81 9.97
CA ARG A 86 -4.57 -16.11 8.60
C ARG A 86 -5.63 -15.13 8.10
N ASP A 87 -6.60 -14.86 8.96
CA ASP A 87 -7.79 -14.09 8.60
C ASP A 87 -7.70 -12.63 9.07
N ALA A 88 -6.69 -12.28 9.87
CA ALA A 88 -6.52 -10.95 10.46
C ALA A 88 -6.49 -9.82 9.43
N GLY A 89 -5.89 -10.07 8.26
CA GLY A 89 -5.86 -9.12 7.15
C GLY A 89 -7.24 -8.90 6.54
N SER A 90 -7.90 -9.97 6.10
CA SER A 90 -9.23 -9.92 5.48
C SER A 90 -10.35 -9.48 6.43
N ALA A 91 -10.18 -9.71 7.74
CA ALA A 91 -11.13 -9.29 8.77
C ALA A 91 -10.86 -7.87 9.29
N ALA A 92 -9.83 -7.19 8.78
CA ALA A 92 -9.47 -5.85 9.23
C ALA A 92 -10.64 -4.87 9.01
N ARG A 93 -10.75 -3.92 9.94
CA ARG A 93 -11.77 -2.87 9.90
C ARG A 93 -11.11 -1.51 9.96
N LEU A 94 -11.60 -0.60 9.12
CA LEU A 94 -11.22 0.79 9.19
C LEU A 94 -11.75 1.39 10.50
N LEU A 95 -10.85 1.89 11.34
CA LEU A 95 -11.23 2.51 12.62
C LEU A 95 -11.55 3.99 12.47
N HIS A 96 -10.83 4.68 11.58
CA HIS A 96 -10.97 6.10 11.33
C HIS A 96 -10.89 6.36 9.83
N GLU A 97 -11.74 7.25 9.34
CA GLU A 97 -11.72 7.65 7.94
C GLU A 97 -10.37 8.31 7.58
N PRO A 98 -9.82 8.02 6.38
CA PRO A 98 -8.64 8.71 5.89
C PRO A 98 -8.88 10.21 5.80
N LYS A 99 -7.96 10.99 6.39
CA LYS A 99 -7.96 12.44 6.30
C LYS A 99 -6.89 12.88 5.31
N LEU A 100 -7.28 13.72 4.36
CA LEU A 100 -6.33 14.41 3.52
C LEU A 100 -5.70 15.55 4.30
N THR A 101 -4.37 15.61 4.32
CA THR A 101 -3.61 16.71 4.92
C THR A 101 -2.57 17.20 3.93
N HIS A 102 -2.44 18.51 3.81
CA HIS A 102 -1.35 19.15 3.08
C HIS A 102 -0.06 19.06 3.91
N GLY A 103 1.07 18.80 3.24
CA GLY A 103 2.38 18.87 3.87
C GLY A 103 2.73 20.32 4.22
N PRO A 104 3.66 20.56 5.17
CA PRO A 104 4.14 21.92 5.40
C PRO A 104 4.80 22.46 4.12
N GLY A 105 4.22 23.53 3.55
CA GLY A 105 4.77 24.24 2.39
C GLY A 105 3.98 24.11 1.07
N SER A 106 2.81 23.47 1.07
CA SER A 106 1.85 23.48 -0.05
C SER A 106 0.64 24.35 0.23
#